data_AF-A0A8H6WY58-F1
#
_entry.id   AF-A0A8H6WY58-F1
#
_cell.length_a   1.000
_cell.length_b   1.000
_cell.length_c   1.000
_cell.angle_alpha   90.00
_cell.angle_beta   90.00
_cell.angle_gamma   90.00
#
_symmetry.space_group_name_H-M   'P 1'
#
loop_
_entity.id
_entity.type
_entity.pdbx_description
1 polymer ?
#
loop_
_entity_poly.entity_id
_entity_poly.type
_entity_poly.pdbx_seq_one_letter_code
_entity_poly.pdbx_strand_id
1 'polypeptide(L)'
;MRCIWPTTASNALHVFSARAAAPSCSRAGFYRAAYQSPSFPTTTRFSVTSAALSYSHAVRSVSVEDAVDTVSESSTSLPSLEKPSRISFAAAQAIRLCIRNGGIADGFFVLNSIRYAAHRQKAKASAIPFKTPGMLYSKAEFEAAALQFGPDVSQRLSAHVLLHGLVRNNLAQPAFELSKLMMAEGVVLRSVTMQAIIEALVSTGGPRRHMARGLPFAPPNPTIPLKLASDVLLLRPSIMADQRTRFALQLLFLARRHRQRRTDTMFKLFLAASLLHGELIIFSLLFGWTCRDWQTAYSLESNLEALPDDDEQLQSSGQVIAARRRLAHLHSEAIFPDSQSLESALTVIQAILARDGEAPRPTHDRLVALQALGNLVGLLDRRQIPFPEIGSLLSTMYKCPRVEDEIWIVGVGGCPERIKAHTYFHRVLSKLIHSLPSEPLPIRHPSATPRALAMNRRYDMLPPLDLSGYNALFALRFAPPIVPCARGDGSFPYGQETLGTSFTGHRDD
;
A
#
# COMPACT_ATOMS: atom_id res chain seq x y z
N MET A 1 -14.05 17.87 -29.61
CA MET A 1 -13.83 16.42 -29.83
C MET A 1 -14.11 15.68 -28.53
N ARG A 2 -14.96 14.64 -28.58
CA ARG A 2 -15.43 13.89 -27.41
C ARG A 2 -14.37 12.89 -26.97
N CYS A 3 -13.91 13.00 -25.72
CA CYS A 3 -12.98 12.06 -25.12
C CYS A 3 -13.75 10.85 -24.59
N ILE A 4 -13.59 9.71 -25.26
CA ILE A 4 -14.03 8.40 -24.81
C ILE A 4 -12.83 7.79 -24.07
N TRP A 5 -12.94 7.62 -22.75
CA TRP A 5 -11.99 6.84 -21.97
C TRP A 5 -12.01 5.38 -22.44
N PRO A 6 -10.87 4.66 -22.46
CA PRO A 6 -10.91 3.20 -22.59
C PRO A 6 -11.52 2.60 -21.32
N THR A 7 -12.68 1.99 -21.47
CA THR A 7 -13.53 1.35 -20.45
C THR A 7 -12.84 0.22 -19.68
N THR A 8 -11.63 -0.19 -20.07
CA THR A 8 -10.88 -1.31 -19.52
C THR A 8 -10.37 -1.09 -18.09
N ALA A 9 -10.20 0.15 -17.62
CA ALA A 9 -9.87 0.44 -16.21
C ALA A 9 -11.11 0.59 -15.30
N SER A 10 -12.30 0.83 -15.87
CA SER A 10 -13.57 0.92 -15.12
C SER A 10 -14.24 -0.45 -14.99
N ASN A 11 -14.03 -1.36 -15.95
CA ASN A 11 -14.63 -2.69 -15.97
C ASN A 11 -14.08 -3.64 -14.89
N ALA A 12 -12.93 -3.35 -14.28
CA ALA A 12 -12.46 -4.07 -13.10
C ALA A 12 -13.33 -3.84 -11.85
N LEU A 13 -14.18 -2.80 -11.84
CA LEU A 13 -15.09 -2.49 -10.72
C LEU A 13 -16.54 -2.92 -10.97
N HIS A 14 -16.97 -3.13 -12.23
CA HIS A 14 -18.38 -3.42 -12.57
C HIS A 14 -18.67 -4.89 -12.97
N VAL A 15 -17.68 -5.69 -13.38
CA VAL A 15 -17.94 -7.05 -13.90
C VAL A 15 -18.25 -8.10 -12.80
N PHE A 16 -18.02 -7.81 -11.52
CA PHE A 16 -18.21 -8.81 -10.44
C PHE A 16 -19.52 -8.71 -9.66
N SER A 17 -20.52 -7.97 -10.16
CA SER A 17 -21.83 -7.89 -9.50
C SER A 17 -22.83 -9.00 -9.93
N ALA A 18 -22.44 -9.92 -10.82
CA ALA A 18 -23.32 -10.97 -11.35
C ALA A 18 -22.71 -12.38 -11.26
N ARG A 19 -22.34 -12.84 -10.06
CA ARG A 19 -22.33 -14.28 -9.68
C ARG A 19 -21.89 -14.46 -8.22
N ALA A 20 -22.86 -14.37 -7.33
CA ALA A 20 -22.87 -15.06 -6.03
C ALA A 20 -24.28 -14.92 -5.46
N ALA A 21 -25.22 -15.74 -5.94
CA ALA A 21 -26.42 -16.02 -5.18
C ALA A 21 -26.00 -16.90 -4.00
N ALA A 22 -25.88 -16.30 -2.82
CA ALA A 22 -25.84 -17.01 -1.55
C ALA A 22 -27.15 -16.70 -0.81
N PRO A 23 -27.75 -17.69 -0.11
CA PRO A 23 -29.09 -17.56 0.43
C PRO A 23 -29.13 -16.54 1.58
N SER A 24 -30.13 -15.66 1.52
CA SER A 24 -30.46 -14.68 2.53
C SER A 24 -30.93 -15.37 3.81
N CYS A 25 -30.17 -15.22 4.90
CA CYS A 25 -30.67 -15.49 6.23
C CYS A 25 -31.08 -14.14 6.84
N SER A 26 -32.39 -13.94 6.96
CA SER A 26 -33.02 -12.79 7.59
C SER A 26 -32.78 -12.83 9.10
N ARG A 27 -32.26 -11.74 9.66
CA ARG A 27 -32.36 -11.51 11.11
C ARG A 27 -32.68 -10.04 11.35
N ALA A 28 -33.89 -9.84 11.86
CA ALA A 28 -34.47 -8.54 12.16
C ALA A 28 -33.88 -7.92 13.44
N GLY A 29 -33.79 -6.58 13.41
CA GLY A 29 -34.02 -5.62 14.49
C GLY A 29 -33.29 -5.78 15.84
N PHE A 30 -32.59 -4.74 16.29
CA PHE A 30 -32.95 -3.94 17.48
C PHE A 30 -31.96 -2.77 17.67
N TYR A 31 -32.36 -1.83 18.53
CA TYR A 31 -32.17 -0.38 18.49
C TYR A 31 -30.77 0.23 18.75
N ARG A 32 -30.72 1.48 18.28
CA ARG A 32 -29.79 2.59 18.50
C ARG A 32 -29.57 2.90 20.01
N ALA A 33 -28.32 3.04 20.44
CA ALA A 33 -27.96 3.68 21.72
C ALA A 33 -26.65 4.49 21.57
N ALA A 34 -26.60 5.62 22.27
CA ALA A 34 -25.60 6.67 22.19
C ALA A 34 -24.17 6.21 22.56
N TYR A 35 -23.18 6.74 21.84
CA TYR A 35 -21.77 6.55 22.16
C TYR A 35 -21.35 7.49 23.30
N GLN A 36 -21.15 6.94 24.48
CA GLN A 36 -20.19 7.44 25.45
C GLN A 36 -18.86 6.70 25.23
N SER A 37 -17.78 7.45 25.07
CA SER A 37 -16.43 6.94 24.87
C SER A 37 -15.90 6.25 26.14
N PRO A 38 -15.46 4.97 26.09
CA PRO A 38 -14.67 4.41 27.17
C PRO A 38 -13.18 4.69 26.94
N SER A 39 -12.52 5.19 27.99
CA SER A 39 -11.08 5.23 28.15
C SER A 39 -10.51 3.80 28.14
N PHE A 40 -9.58 3.51 27.22
CA PHE A 40 -8.87 2.22 27.18
C PHE A 40 -7.68 2.21 28.15
N PRO A 41 -7.39 1.07 28.81
CA PRO A 41 -6.20 0.93 29.64
C PRO A 41 -4.94 0.74 28.79
N THR A 42 -3.88 1.41 29.22
CA THR A 42 -2.52 1.36 28.70
C THR A 42 -1.99 -0.08 28.66
N THR A 43 -1.67 -0.58 27.46
CA THR A 43 -1.05 -1.89 27.29
C THR A 43 0.42 -1.80 27.71
N THR A 44 0.79 -2.60 28.72
CA THR A 44 2.16 -2.74 29.23
C THR A 44 3.08 -3.32 28.16
N ARG A 45 4.23 -2.65 27.96
CA ARG A 45 5.33 -3.09 27.09
C ARG A 45 5.92 -4.38 27.65
N PHE A 46 5.89 -5.46 26.86
CA PHE A 46 6.73 -6.63 27.11
C PHE A 46 8.06 -6.46 26.39
N SER A 47 9.15 -6.35 27.15
CA SER A 47 10.51 -6.46 26.63
C SER A 47 10.81 -7.91 26.29
N VAL A 48 11.05 -8.20 25.01
CA VAL A 48 11.51 -9.53 24.57
C VAL A 48 13.02 -9.47 24.40
N THR A 49 13.75 -10.15 25.27
CA THR A 49 15.17 -10.45 25.12
C THR A 49 15.35 -11.45 23.97
N SER A 50 16.04 -11.02 22.91
CA SER A 50 16.33 -11.85 21.74
C SER A 50 17.59 -12.69 21.99
N ALA A 51 17.42 -13.99 22.22
CA ALA A 51 18.51 -14.96 22.16
C ALA A 51 18.71 -15.38 20.70
N ALA A 52 19.92 -15.15 20.17
CA ALA A 52 20.31 -15.61 18.84
C ALA A 52 20.50 -17.14 18.87
N LEU A 53 19.57 -17.88 18.27
CA LEU A 53 19.68 -19.33 18.06
C LEU A 53 20.16 -19.61 16.63
N SER A 54 21.36 -20.18 16.52
CA SER A 54 21.85 -20.83 15.32
C SER A 54 21.04 -22.10 15.07
N TYR A 55 20.34 -22.17 13.94
CA TYR A 55 19.53 -23.31 13.53
C TYR A 55 20.43 -24.39 12.91
N SER A 56 20.70 -25.45 13.67
CA SER A 56 21.18 -26.73 13.16
C SER A 56 20.06 -27.75 13.35
N HIS A 57 19.49 -28.23 12.26
CA HIS A 57 18.44 -29.27 12.28
C HIS A 57 19.04 -30.60 12.76
N ALA A 58 19.02 -30.83 14.07
CA ALA A 58 19.05 -32.19 14.62
C ALA A 58 17.61 -32.69 14.70
N VAL A 59 17.16 -33.39 13.65
CA VAL A 59 15.92 -34.16 13.68
C VAL A 59 16.12 -35.27 14.71
N ARG A 60 15.60 -35.06 15.93
CA ARG A 60 15.46 -36.13 16.90
C ARG A 60 14.25 -36.96 16.47
N SER A 61 14.49 -37.90 15.56
CA SER A 61 13.50 -38.92 15.21
C SER A 61 13.23 -39.75 16.46
N VAL A 62 12.12 -39.45 17.13
CA VAL A 62 11.54 -40.39 18.10
C VAL A 62 11.03 -41.57 17.26
N SER A 63 11.58 -42.77 17.46
CA SER A 63 11.09 -43.97 16.80
C SER A 63 9.62 -44.16 17.18
N VAL A 64 8.76 -44.20 16.17
CA VAL A 64 7.31 -44.38 16.32
C VAL A 64 6.97 -45.82 16.72
N GLU A 65 7.95 -46.72 16.74
CA GLU A 65 7.74 -48.16 16.93
C GLU A 65 7.53 -48.57 18.40
N ASP A 66 7.96 -47.78 19.40
CA ASP A 66 7.80 -48.15 20.83
C ASP A 66 6.53 -47.59 21.50
N ALA A 67 5.65 -46.90 20.76
CA ALA A 67 4.42 -46.32 21.32
C ALA A 67 3.12 -47.03 20.86
N VAL A 68 3.22 -48.13 20.10
CA VAL A 68 2.06 -48.76 19.44
C VAL A 68 1.49 -49.96 20.21
N ASP A 69 2.22 -50.57 21.15
CA ASP A 69 1.84 -51.89 21.70
C ASP A 69 1.20 -51.90 23.12
N THR A 70 0.89 -50.76 23.72
CA THR A 70 0.23 -50.72 25.06
C THR A 70 -1.00 -49.82 25.14
N VAL A 71 -1.89 -49.91 24.16
CA VAL A 71 -3.26 -49.39 24.30
C VAL A 71 -4.24 -50.55 24.20
N SER A 72 -4.39 -51.27 25.31
CA SER A 72 -5.46 -52.25 25.49
C SER A 72 -6.83 -51.59 25.28
N GLU A 73 -7.70 -52.35 24.62
CA GLU A 73 -9.06 -52.04 24.16
C GLU A 73 -10.06 -51.75 25.28
N SER A 74 -9.81 -50.75 26.12
CA SER A 74 -10.88 -50.15 26.89
C SER A 74 -11.68 -49.24 25.96
N SER A 75 -12.73 -49.80 25.36
CA SER A 75 -13.77 -49.10 24.58
C SER A 75 -14.59 -48.15 25.46
N THR A 76 -13.93 -47.21 26.12
CA THR A 76 -14.56 -45.98 26.60
C THR A 76 -14.99 -45.22 25.35
N SER A 77 -16.28 -45.25 25.07
CA SER A 77 -16.93 -44.46 24.03
C SER A 77 -16.50 -43.01 24.16
N LEU A 78 -15.54 -42.60 23.33
CA LEU A 78 -15.08 -41.22 23.26
C LEU A 78 -16.34 -40.36 23.07
N PRO A 79 -16.61 -39.41 23.98
CA PRO A 79 -17.83 -38.62 23.96
C PRO A 79 -17.96 -37.99 22.58
N SER A 80 -19.08 -38.30 21.92
CA SER A 80 -19.24 -38.15 20.49
C SER A 80 -18.69 -36.79 20.00
N LEU A 81 -17.56 -36.85 19.31
CA LEU A 81 -16.92 -35.70 18.66
C LEU A 81 -17.67 -35.35 17.37
N GLU A 82 -18.99 -35.57 17.37
CA GLU A 82 -19.85 -35.57 16.20
C GLU A 82 -20.06 -34.17 15.63
N LYS A 83 -19.94 -33.12 16.46
CA LYS A 83 -20.17 -31.75 15.99
C LYS A 83 -18.94 -31.25 15.21
N PRO A 84 -19.08 -30.85 13.92
CA PRO A 84 -17.97 -30.33 13.12
C PRO A 84 -17.25 -29.13 13.76
N SER A 85 -17.94 -28.36 14.60
CA SER A 85 -17.37 -27.25 15.37
C SER A 85 -16.36 -27.72 16.43
N ARG A 86 -16.59 -28.86 17.09
CA ARG A 86 -15.64 -29.45 18.06
C ARG A 86 -14.39 -29.94 17.35
N ILE A 87 -14.54 -30.56 16.17
CA ILE A 87 -13.42 -31.00 15.33
C ILE A 87 -12.58 -29.79 14.87
N SER A 88 -13.23 -28.70 14.41
CA SER A 88 -12.55 -27.46 14.04
C SER A 88 -11.77 -26.85 15.21
N PHE A 89 -12.35 -26.85 16.41
CA PHE A 89 -11.68 -26.39 17.63
C PHE A 89 -10.48 -27.26 18.01
N ALA A 90 -10.64 -28.59 17.98
CA ALA A 90 -9.56 -29.55 18.27
C ALA A 90 -8.39 -29.38 17.29
N ALA A 91 -8.69 -29.21 15.99
CA ALA A 91 -7.67 -28.95 14.98
C ALA A 91 -6.95 -27.60 15.23
N ALA A 92 -7.68 -26.56 15.62
CA ALA A 92 -7.08 -25.29 15.98
C ALA A 92 -6.17 -25.42 17.22
N GLN A 93 -6.55 -26.23 18.21
CA GLN A 93 -5.71 -26.52 19.38
C GLN A 93 -4.46 -27.31 18.99
N ALA A 94 -4.57 -28.32 18.13
CA ALA A 94 -3.44 -29.06 17.59
C ALA A 94 -2.45 -28.11 16.90
N ILE A 95 -2.92 -27.22 16.03
CA ILE A 95 -2.08 -26.21 15.37
C ILE A 95 -1.34 -25.33 16.40
N ARG A 96 -2.00 -24.90 17.50
CA ARG A 96 -1.31 -24.13 18.56
C ARG A 96 -0.18 -24.92 19.21
N LEU A 97 -0.40 -26.20 19.49
CA LEU A 97 0.61 -27.08 20.07
C LEU A 97 1.78 -27.27 19.10
N CYS A 98 1.50 -27.54 17.82
CA CYS A 98 2.51 -27.61 16.77
C CYS A 98 3.35 -26.33 16.71
N ILE A 99 2.73 -25.15 16.68
CA ILE A 99 3.45 -23.86 16.67
C ILE A 99 4.28 -23.67 17.94
N ARG A 100 3.72 -23.97 19.12
CA ARG A 100 4.42 -23.84 20.41
C ARG A 100 5.68 -24.72 20.46
N ASN A 101 5.63 -25.87 19.80
CA ASN A 101 6.73 -26.83 19.72
C ASN A 101 7.67 -26.57 18.52
N GLY A 102 7.48 -25.48 17.76
CA GLY A 102 8.27 -25.17 16.57
C GLY A 102 7.90 -25.97 15.31
N GLY A 103 6.95 -26.92 15.40
CA GLY A 103 6.42 -27.72 14.30
C GLY A 103 5.45 -26.97 13.39
N ILE A 104 5.90 -25.89 12.73
CA ILE A 104 5.02 -25.05 11.89
C ILE A 104 4.53 -25.81 10.65
N ALA A 105 5.37 -26.71 10.10
CA ALA A 105 5.00 -27.58 8.99
C ALA A 105 3.81 -28.48 9.35
N ASP A 106 3.79 -29.05 10.56
CA ASP A 106 2.69 -29.88 11.06
C ASP A 106 1.40 -29.05 11.19
N GLY A 107 1.52 -27.80 11.62
CA GLY A 107 0.40 -26.86 11.65
C GLY A 107 -0.22 -26.63 10.25
N PHE A 108 0.62 -26.48 9.22
CA PHE A 108 0.17 -26.42 7.82
C PHE A 108 -0.43 -27.74 7.36
N PHE A 109 0.13 -28.88 7.76
CA PHE A 109 -0.37 -30.21 7.41
C PHE A 109 -1.79 -30.44 7.93
N VAL A 110 -2.06 -30.10 9.19
CA VAL A 110 -3.41 -30.16 9.79
C VAL A 110 -4.39 -29.27 9.02
N LEU A 111 -4.02 -28.01 8.75
CA LEU A 111 -4.87 -27.08 8.01
C LEU A 111 -5.15 -27.58 6.58
N ASN A 112 -4.12 -28.02 5.87
CA ASN A 112 -4.24 -28.51 4.50
C ASN A 112 -5.07 -29.80 4.44
N SER A 113 -5.06 -30.64 5.48
CA SER A 113 -5.92 -31.82 5.56
C SER A 113 -7.41 -31.44 5.66
N ILE A 114 -7.76 -30.42 6.47
CA ILE A 114 -9.14 -29.88 6.53
C ILE A 114 -9.56 -29.31 5.17
N ARG A 115 -8.67 -28.53 4.53
CA ARG A 115 -8.91 -27.95 3.20
C ARG A 115 -9.11 -29.02 2.15
N TYR A 116 -8.29 -30.06 2.19
CA TYR A 116 -8.37 -31.19 1.27
C TYR A 116 -9.71 -31.92 1.41
N ALA A 117 -10.17 -32.18 2.63
CA ALA A 117 -11.47 -32.81 2.88
C ALA A 117 -12.63 -31.99 2.28
N ALA A 118 -12.65 -30.67 2.50
CA ALA A 118 -13.64 -29.77 1.91
C ALA A 118 -13.53 -29.71 0.37
N HIS A 119 -12.30 -29.75 -0.17
CA HIS A 119 -12.08 -29.73 -1.61
C HIS A 119 -12.48 -31.04 -2.28
N ARG A 120 -12.24 -32.20 -1.67
CA ARG A 120 -12.57 -33.52 -2.23
C ARG A 120 -14.05 -33.65 -2.60
N GLN A 121 -14.94 -33.02 -1.82
CA GLN A 121 -16.36 -32.96 -2.17
C GLN A 121 -16.65 -32.03 -3.34
N LYS A 122 -16.03 -30.86 -3.37
CA LYS A 122 -16.21 -29.86 -4.45
C LYS A 122 -15.52 -30.25 -5.75
N ALA A 123 -14.44 -31.02 -5.68
CA ALA A 123 -13.64 -31.47 -6.82
C ALA A 123 -14.40 -32.48 -7.68
N LYS A 124 -15.31 -33.26 -7.06
CA LYS A 124 -16.29 -34.05 -7.83
C LYS A 124 -17.14 -33.18 -8.77
N ALA A 125 -17.22 -31.87 -8.51
CA ALA A 125 -17.93 -30.88 -9.31
C ALA A 125 -17.02 -29.85 -10.03
N SER A 126 -15.70 -29.83 -9.79
CA SER A 126 -14.81 -28.80 -10.35
C SER A 126 -13.36 -29.26 -10.52
N ALA A 127 -12.75 -28.96 -11.68
CA ALA A 127 -11.39 -29.36 -12.06
C ALA A 127 -10.27 -28.46 -11.49
N ILE A 128 -10.49 -27.78 -10.35
CA ILE A 128 -9.52 -26.81 -9.83
C ILE A 128 -8.37 -27.56 -9.11
N PRO A 129 -7.09 -27.32 -9.48
CA PRO A 129 -5.96 -27.97 -8.81
C PRO A 129 -5.79 -27.42 -7.39
N PHE A 130 -5.64 -28.33 -6.43
CA PHE A 130 -5.36 -28.01 -5.04
C PHE A 130 -3.94 -27.46 -4.89
N LYS A 131 -3.82 -26.18 -4.52
CA LYS A 131 -2.54 -25.54 -4.19
C LYS A 131 -2.38 -25.43 -2.68
N THR A 132 -1.27 -25.96 -2.18
CA THR A 132 -0.94 -26.00 -0.76
C THR A 132 0.33 -25.20 -0.49
N PRO A 133 0.21 -24.09 0.26
CA PRO A 133 1.38 -23.42 0.80
C PRO A 133 2.17 -24.39 1.68
N GLY A 134 3.48 -24.49 1.45
CA GLY A 134 4.39 -25.25 2.31
C GLY A 134 4.39 -26.78 2.15
N MET A 135 3.73 -27.33 1.13
CA MET A 135 3.85 -28.76 0.82
C MET A 135 5.16 -29.04 0.07
N LEU A 136 5.95 -29.98 0.60
CA LEU A 136 7.11 -30.56 -0.10
C LEU A 136 6.76 -31.86 -0.84
N TYR A 137 5.61 -32.46 -0.52
CA TYR A 137 5.20 -33.78 -0.98
C TYR A 137 4.44 -33.74 -2.30
N SER A 138 4.46 -34.86 -3.03
CA SER A 138 3.58 -35.04 -4.19
C SER A 138 2.12 -35.03 -3.74
N LYS A 139 1.19 -34.71 -4.65
CA LYS A 139 -0.24 -34.72 -4.34
C LYS A 139 -0.66 -36.09 -3.80
N ALA A 140 -0.22 -37.19 -4.43
CA ALA A 140 -0.57 -38.55 -4.04
C ALA A 140 -0.06 -38.92 -2.64
N GLU A 141 1.18 -38.53 -2.30
CA GLU A 141 1.74 -38.72 -0.95
C GLU A 141 0.93 -37.97 0.10
N PHE A 142 0.57 -36.71 -0.18
CA PHE A 142 -0.25 -35.95 0.74
C PHE A 142 -1.65 -36.57 0.90
N GLU A 143 -2.28 -37.05 -0.18
CA GLU A 143 -3.58 -37.72 -0.11
C GLU A 143 -3.54 -39.00 0.73
N ALA A 144 -2.45 -39.77 0.65
CA ALA A 144 -2.26 -40.96 1.47
C ALA A 144 -2.04 -40.64 2.95
N ALA A 145 -1.38 -39.52 3.26
CA ALA A 145 -1.06 -39.11 4.62
C ALA A 145 -2.14 -38.22 5.29
N ALA A 146 -3.01 -37.57 4.50
CA ALA A 146 -3.90 -36.53 4.98
C ALA A 146 -4.83 -37.03 6.09
N LEU A 147 -4.98 -36.21 7.14
CA LEU A 147 -5.91 -36.51 8.23
C LEU A 147 -7.35 -36.53 7.69
N GLN A 148 -8.13 -37.52 8.15
CA GLN A 148 -9.51 -37.69 7.74
C GLN A 148 -10.41 -36.69 8.48
N PHE A 149 -10.79 -35.61 7.80
CA PHE A 149 -11.77 -34.65 8.30
C PHE A 149 -13.11 -34.83 7.59
N GLY A 150 -14.19 -34.52 8.31
CA GLY A 150 -15.49 -34.33 7.69
C GLY A 150 -15.49 -33.10 6.76
N PRO A 151 -16.29 -33.11 5.69
CA PRO A 151 -16.38 -32.00 4.73
C PRO A 151 -16.93 -30.71 5.32
N ASP A 152 -17.74 -30.83 6.36
CA ASP A 152 -18.43 -29.72 7.03
C ASP A 152 -17.57 -29.03 8.09
N VAL A 153 -16.33 -29.52 8.28
CA VAL A 153 -15.40 -28.94 9.24
C VAL A 153 -14.91 -27.60 8.72
N SER A 154 -15.32 -26.52 9.40
CA SER A 154 -14.87 -25.18 9.03
C SER A 154 -13.37 -25.00 9.26
N GLN A 155 -12.65 -24.59 8.22
CA GLN A 155 -11.23 -24.25 8.30
C GLN A 155 -10.93 -22.88 8.93
N ARG A 156 -11.95 -22.03 9.12
CA ARG A 156 -11.77 -20.60 9.45
C ARG A 156 -10.97 -20.40 10.74
N LEU A 157 -11.28 -21.15 11.79
CA LEU A 157 -10.64 -21.02 13.10
C LEU A 157 -9.18 -21.48 13.03
N SER A 158 -8.96 -22.69 12.49
CA SER A 158 -7.63 -23.28 12.29
C SER A 158 -6.71 -22.38 11.46
N ALA A 159 -7.22 -21.81 10.37
CA ALA A 159 -6.48 -20.90 9.51
C ALA A 159 -6.07 -19.61 10.24
N HIS A 160 -6.98 -18.98 11.00
CA HIS A 160 -6.64 -17.80 11.80
C HIS A 160 -5.62 -18.10 12.89
N VAL A 161 -5.73 -19.25 13.56
CA VAL A 161 -4.79 -19.65 14.59
C VAL A 161 -3.39 -19.85 14.01
N LEU A 162 -3.29 -20.53 12.86
CA LEU A 162 -2.03 -20.68 12.14
C LEU A 162 -1.46 -19.32 11.75
N LEU A 163 -2.29 -18.45 11.16
CA LEU A 163 -1.89 -17.12 10.72
C LEU A 163 -1.32 -16.26 11.86
N HIS A 164 -1.99 -16.24 13.02
CA HIS A 164 -1.46 -15.57 14.22
C HIS A 164 -0.17 -16.20 14.74
N GLY A 165 -0.03 -17.53 14.63
CA GLY A 165 1.22 -18.22 14.91
C GLY A 165 2.37 -17.76 14.03
N LEU A 166 2.14 -17.68 12.72
CA LEU A 166 3.15 -17.23 11.75
C LEU A 166 3.60 -15.79 12.04
N VAL A 167 2.66 -14.89 12.32
CA VAL A 167 2.97 -13.50 12.68
C VAL A 167 3.80 -13.43 13.96
N ARG A 168 3.43 -14.16 15.02
CA ARG A 168 4.18 -14.16 16.30
C ARG A 168 5.59 -14.73 16.17
N ASN A 169 5.81 -15.65 15.23
CA ASN A 169 7.12 -16.23 14.94
C ASN A 169 7.90 -15.44 13.87
N ASN A 170 7.48 -14.22 13.51
CA ASN A 170 8.10 -13.38 12.48
C ASN A 170 8.20 -14.03 11.09
N LEU A 171 7.32 -14.99 10.78
CA LEU A 171 7.22 -15.63 9.46
C LEU A 171 6.27 -14.85 8.56
N ALA A 172 6.68 -13.64 8.20
CA ALA A 172 5.83 -12.68 7.49
C ALA A 172 5.43 -13.16 6.07
N GLN A 173 6.34 -13.80 5.32
CA GLN A 173 6.03 -14.31 3.98
C GLN A 173 5.03 -15.48 4.02
N PRO A 174 5.20 -16.53 4.86
CA PRO A 174 4.16 -17.54 5.05
C PRO A 174 2.82 -16.95 5.49
N ALA A 175 2.83 -15.95 6.38
CA ALA A 175 1.61 -15.26 6.81
C ALA A 175 0.92 -14.54 5.64
N PHE A 176 1.67 -13.89 4.76
CA PHE A 176 1.17 -13.26 3.55
C PHE A 176 0.51 -14.29 2.60
N GLU A 177 1.19 -15.39 2.27
CA GLU A 177 0.65 -16.40 1.36
C GLU A 177 -0.60 -17.08 1.93
N LEU A 178 -0.61 -17.38 3.24
CA LEU A 178 -1.80 -17.90 3.91
C LEU A 178 -2.97 -16.89 3.87
N SER A 179 -2.68 -15.60 4.09
CA SER A 179 -3.71 -14.55 4.05
C SER A 179 -4.32 -14.39 2.66
N LYS A 180 -3.48 -14.38 1.63
CA LYS A 180 -3.89 -14.36 0.22
C LYS A 180 -4.80 -15.54 -0.11
N LEU A 181 -4.44 -16.74 0.37
CA LEU A 181 -5.24 -17.94 0.20
C LEU A 181 -6.59 -17.82 0.92
N MET A 182 -6.59 -17.38 2.18
CA MET A 182 -7.81 -17.17 2.96
C MET A 182 -8.78 -16.20 2.27
N MET A 183 -8.27 -15.08 1.73
CA MET A 183 -9.08 -14.12 0.98
C MET A 183 -9.64 -14.72 -0.32
N ALA A 184 -8.83 -15.51 -1.04
CA ALA A 184 -9.27 -16.19 -2.26
C ALA A 184 -10.38 -17.22 -2.00
N GLU A 185 -10.36 -17.86 -0.82
CA GLU A 185 -11.39 -18.79 -0.36
C GLU A 185 -12.61 -18.11 0.30
N GLY A 186 -12.66 -16.77 0.28
CA GLY A 186 -13.76 -15.99 0.85
C GLY A 186 -13.74 -15.89 2.38
N VAL A 187 -12.64 -16.27 3.03
CA VAL A 187 -12.48 -16.12 4.48
C VAL A 187 -12.16 -14.66 4.80
N VAL A 188 -13.05 -14.02 5.54
CA VAL A 188 -12.87 -12.63 6.00
C VAL A 188 -11.82 -12.57 7.10
N LEU A 189 -10.78 -11.78 6.87
CA LEU A 189 -9.76 -11.45 7.87
C LEU A 189 -10.22 -10.24 8.68
N ARG A 190 -10.01 -10.31 10.00
CA ARG A 190 -10.24 -9.14 10.85
C ARG A 190 -9.19 -8.07 10.55
N SER A 191 -9.59 -6.80 10.61
CA SER A 191 -8.70 -5.65 10.37
C SER A 191 -7.47 -5.69 11.28
N VAL A 192 -7.63 -6.04 12.57
CA VAL A 192 -6.53 -6.18 13.52
C VAL A 192 -5.52 -7.25 13.09
N THR A 193 -6.00 -8.40 12.59
CA THR A 193 -5.12 -9.46 12.08
C THR A 193 -4.37 -8.99 10.83
N MET A 194 -5.05 -8.34 9.89
CA MET A 194 -4.42 -7.79 8.70
C MET A 194 -3.40 -6.70 9.02
N GLN A 195 -3.67 -5.88 10.04
CA GLN A 195 -2.75 -4.84 10.50
C GLN A 195 -1.50 -5.46 11.09
N ALA A 196 -1.63 -6.49 11.94
CA ALA A 196 -0.49 -7.20 12.50
C ALA A 196 0.38 -7.87 11.42
N ILE A 197 -0.21 -8.34 10.31
CA ILE A 197 0.53 -8.89 9.17
C ILE A 197 1.27 -7.78 8.42
N ILE A 198 0.60 -6.67 8.13
CA ILE A 198 1.24 -5.51 7.49
C ILE A 198 2.39 -5.02 8.35
N GLU A 199 2.18 -4.86 9.66
CA GLU A 199 3.21 -4.49 10.63
C GLU A 199 4.38 -5.47 10.62
N ALA A 200 4.14 -6.78 10.65
CA ALA A 200 5.20 -7.79 10.57
C ALA A 200 5.96 -7.76 9.23
N LEU A 201 5.29 -7.42 8.12
CA LEU A 201 5.92 -7.25 6.81
C LEU A 201 6.77 -5.98 6.76
N VAL A 202 6.27 -4.85 7.26
CA VAL A 202 6.99 -3.57 7.18
C VAL A 202 8.04 -3.37 8.27
N SER A 203 7.93 -4.12 9.38
CA SER A 203 8.87 -4.01 10.49
C SER A 203 10.27 -4.42 10.06
N THR A 204 11.21 -3.49 10.22
CA THR A 204 12.64 -3.66 9.94
C THR A 204 13.39 -4.54 10.95
N GLY A 205 12.67 -5.07 11.95
CA GLY A 205 13.21 -5.75 13.14
C GLY A 205 13.59 -7.22 12.99
N GLY A 206 13.68 -7.77 11.76
CA GLY A 206 14.43 -9.03 11.60
C GLY A 206 15.88 -8.80 12.01
N PRO A 207 16.60 -9.78 12.60
CA PRO A 207 18.01 -9.63 12.93
C PRO A 207 18.75 -9.23 11.66
N ARG A 208 19.02 -7.94 11.54
CA ARG A 208 19.91 -7.38 10.53
C ARG A 208 21.25 -8.02 10.84
N ARG A 209 21.58 -9.11 10.15
CA ARG A 209 22.94 -9.63 10.09
C ARG A 209 23.80 -8.44 9.67
N HIS A 210 24.42 -7.83 10.68
CA HIS A 210 25.32 -6.68 10.64
C HIS A 210 25.33 -5.92 9.30
N MET A 211 24.27 -5.14 9.03
CA MET A 211 24.45 -4.02 8.12
C MET A 211 25.27 -2.99 8.89
N ALA A 212 26.53 -2.86 8.47
CA ALA A 212 27.49 -1.92 9.02
C ALA A 212 26.82 -0.54 9.22
N ARG A 213 27.06 0.05 10.39
CA ARG A 213 26.69 1.44 10.68
C ARG A 213 27.27 2.33 9.57
N GLY A 214 26.40 2.89 8.74
CA GLY A 214 26.78 3.82 7.69
C GLY A 214 26.00 3.59 6.40
N LEU A 215 24.66 3.71 6.44
CA LEU A 215 23.89 3.98 5.22
C LEU A 215 23.90 5.50 4.95
N PRO A 216 24.55 5.99 3.88
CA PRO A 216 23.83 6.36 2.67
C PRO A 216 23.17 5.11 2.06
N PHE A 217 21.99 5.28 1.50
CA PHE A 217 21.07 4.29 0.91
C PHE A 217 21.68 2.94 0.46
N ALA A 218 20.96 1.85 0.76
CA ALA A 218 21.40 0.48 0.57
C ALA A 218 21.95 0.24 -0.84
N PRO A 219 22.97 -0.63 -1.00
CA PRO A 219 23.57 -0.90 -2.30
C PRO A 219 22.46 -1.20 -3.33
N PRO A 220 22.58 -0.64 -4.54
CA PRO A 220 21.49 -0.60 -5.49
C PRO A 220 21.13 -2.04 -5.90
N ASN A 221 19.98 -2.50 -5.43
CA ASN A 221 19.20 -3.46 -6.21
C ASN A 221 19.07 -2.91 -7.64
N PRO A 222 19.01 -3.78 -8.67
CA PRO A 222 19.08 -3.37 -10.07
C PRO A 222 18.15 -2.17 -10.29
N THR A 223 18.78 -1.01 -10.48
CA THR A 223 18.10 0.29 -10.52
C THR A 223 17.00 0.18 -11.56
N ILE A 224 15.74 0.33 -11.14
CA ILE A 224 14.64 0.45 -12.09
C ILE A 224 15.02 1.65 -12.98
N PRO A 225 15.21 1.44 -14.29
CA PRO A 225 15.60 2.54 -15.16
C PRO A 225 14.40 3.49 -15.31
N LEU A 226 14.34 4.49 -14.43
CA LEU A 226 13.31 5.53 -14.40
C LEU A 226 13.12 6.22 -15.75
N LYS A 227 14.16 6.20 -16.59
CA LYS A 227 14.19 6.84 -17.90
C LYS A 227 13.27 6.19 -18.94
N LEU A 228 12.75 4.99 -18.73
CA LEU A 228 12.14 4.19 -19.81
C LEU A 228 10.65 3.86 -19.63
N ALA A 229 10.08 3.94 -18.42
CA ALA A 229 8.73 3.41 -18.21
C ALA A 229 7.76 4.45 -17.63
N SER A 230 6.68 4.72 -18.37
CA SER A 230 5.47 5.38 -17.86
C SER A 230 4.82 4.64 -16.68
N ASP A 231 5.25 3.40 -16.42
CA ASP A 231 4.87 2.60 -15.25
C ASP A 231 5.19 3.27 -13.91
N VAL A 232 6.09 4.27 -13.86
CA VAL A 232 6.37 5.05 -12.63
C VAL A 232 5.16 5.85 -12.12
N LEU A 233 4.12 6.02 -12.95
CA LEU A 233 2.86 6.66 -12.59
C LEU A 233 1.83 5.67 -12.05
N LEU A 234 2.12 4.38 -12.10
CA LEU A 234 1.22 3.31 -11.69
C LEU A 234 1.77 2.60 -10.45
N LEU A 235 0.97 2.56 -9.39
CA LEU A 235 1.33 1.84 -8.17
C LEU A 235 1.32 0.33 -8.44
N ARG A 236 2.49 -0.25 -8.74
CA ARG A 236 2.67 -1.69 -8.97
C ARG A 236 3.59 -2.29 -7.92
N PRO A 237 3.37 -3.53 -7.49
CA PRO A 237 4.32 -4.19 -6.58
C PRO A 237 5.68 -4.45 -7.24
N SER A 238 5.74 -4.58 -8.56
CA SER A 238 6.97 -4.86 -9.30
C SER A 238 8.00 -3.74 -9.24
N ILE A 239 7.60 -2.50 -8.91
CA ILE A 239 8.50 -1.35 -8.80
C ILE A 239 9.11 -1.19 -7.40
N MET A 240 8.73 -2.04 -6.44
CA MET A 240 9.29 -2.00 -5.08
C MET A 240 10.59 -2.79 -5.01
N ALA A 241 11.61 -2.23 -4.38
CA ALA A 241 12.91 -2.88 -4.24
C ALA A 241 12.89 -3.90 -3.10
N ASP A 242 12.29 -3.54 -1.96
CA ASP A 242 12.17 -4.45 -0.82
C ASP A 242 11.03 -5.47 -1.04
N GLN A 243 11.34 -6.74 -0.76
CA GLN A 243 10.39 -7.83 -0.98
C GLN A 243 9.25 -7.79 0.04
N ARG A 244 9.50 -7.34 1.28
CA ARG A 244 8.48 -7.33 2.32
C ARG A 244 7.49 -6.19 2.13
N THR A 245 7.98 -4.99 1.80
CA THR A 245 7.11 -3.88 1.39
C THR A 245 6.31 -4.23 0.14
N ARG A 246 6.91 -4.94 -0.82
CA ARG A 246 6.19 -5.49 -1.98
C ARG A 246 5.02 -6.39 -1.57
N PHE A 247 5.23 -7.32 -0.64
CA PHE A 247 4.16 -8.18 -0.13
C PHE A 247 3.09 -7.40 0.63
N ALA A 248 3.47 -6.39 1.42
CA ALA A 248 2.52 -5.53 2.10
C ALA A 248 1.63 -4.77 1.11
N LEU A 249 2.19 -4.24 0.01
CA LEU A 249 1.41 -3.57 -1.04
C LEU A 249 0.47 -4.54 -1.75
N GLN A 250 0.97 -5.75 -2.08
CA GLN A 250 0.14 -6.81 -2.65
C GLN A 250 -1.02 -7.17 -1.72
N LEU A 251 -0.77 -7.24 -0.41
CA LEU A 251 -1.80 -7.54 0.57
C LEU A 251 -2.88 -6.45 0.62
N LEU A 252 -2.51 -5.17 0.55
CA LEU A 252 -3.47 -4.06 0.44
C LEU A 252 -4.32 -4.13 -0.85
N PHE A 253 -3.72 -4.52 -1.97
CA PHE A 253 -4.46 -4.74 -3.22
C PHE A 253 -5.39 -5.95 -3.16
N LEU A 254 -4.93 -7.06 -2.59
CA LEU A 254 -5.75 -8.25 -2.37
C LEU A 254 -6.92 -7.94 -1.43
N ALA A 255 -6.66 -7.21 -0.35
CA ALA A 255 -7.68 -6.75 0.58
C ALA A 255 -8.78 -5.97 -0.16
N ARG A 256 -8.40 -4.99 -0.98
CA ARG A 256 -9.36 -4.25 -1.82
C ARG A 256 -10.11 -5.15 -2.79
N ARG A 257 -9.41 -6.02 -3.53
CA ARG A 257 -10.01 -6.96 -4.50
C ARG A 257 -11.05 -7.86 -3.85
N HIS A 258 -10.78 -8.35 -2.64
CA HIS A 258 -11.65 -9.24 -1.89
C HIS A 258 -12.56 -8.51 -0.89
N ARG A 259 -12.71 -7.17 -1.00
CA ARG A 259 -13.54 -6.32 -0.12
C ARG A 259 -13.26 -6.51 1.37
N GLN A 260 -12.02 -6.82 1.72
CA GLN A 260 -11.55 -6.86 3.11
C GLN A 260 -11.35 -5.43 3.59
N ARG A 261 -11.63 -5.18 4.88
CA ARG A 261 -11.54 -3.84 5.48
C ARG A 261 -10.09 -3.41 5.67
N ARG A 262 -9.62 -2.41 4.94
CA ARG A 262 -8.33 -1.74 5.17
C ARG A 262 -8.52 -0.63 6.22
N THR A 263 -7.48 -0.32 7.00
CA THR A 263 -7.55 0.75 8.00
C THR A 263 -6.51 1.81 7.73
N ASP A 264 -6.81 3.04 8.15
CA ASP A 264 -5.88 4.18 8.12
C ASP A 264 -4.48 3.83 8.68
N THR A 265 -4.44 3.11 9.81
CA THR A 265 -3.18 2.68 10.43
C THR A 265 -2.32 1.81 9.50
N MET A 266 -2.92 0.94 8.67
CA MET A 266 -2.16 0.14 7.70
C MET A 266 -1.48 1.02 6.65
N PHE A 267 -2.16 2.08 6.19
CA PHE A 267 -1.59 3.03 5.24
C PHE A 267 -0.50 3.88 5.87
N LYS A 268 -0.70 4.38 7.10
CA LYS A 268 0.33 5.12 7.85
C LYS A 268 1.59 4.28 8.08
N LEU A 269 1.44 3.03 8.52
CA LEU A 269 2.56 2.10 8.67
C LEU A 269 3.29 1.88 7.35
N PHE A 270 2.56 1.69 6.25
CA PHE A 270 3.16 1.47 4.94
C PHE A 270 3.86 2.72 4.39
N LEU A 271 3.26 3.90 4.52
CA LEU A 271 3.84 5.18 4.11
C LEU A 271 5.13 5.45 4.88
N ALA A 272 5.12 5.29 6.20
CA ALA A 272 6.32 5.43 7.04
C ALA A 272 7.43 4.44 6.62
N ALA A 273 7.08 3.18 6.36
CA ALA A 273 8.04 2.17 5.90
C ALA A 273 8.59 2.49 4.50
N SER A 274 7.76 3.02 3.59
CA SER A 274 8.20 3.43 2.26
C SER A 274 9.23 4.55 2.33
N LEU A 275 9.04 5.53 3.23
CA LEU A 275 10.02 6.58 3.49
C LEU A 275 11.32 6.02 4.09
N LEU A 276 11.22 5.13 5.09
CA LEU A 276 12.37 4.51 5.74
C LEU A 276 13.25 3.71 4.76
N HIS A 277 12.64 3.07 3.77
CA HIS A 277 13.35 2.31 2.73
C HIS A 277 13.78 3.16 1.52
N GLY A 278 13.49 4.47 1.49
CA GLY A 278 13.81 5.35 0.36
C GLY A 278 12.92 5.14 -0.87
N GLU A 279 11.77 4.46 -0.74
CA GLU A 279 10.83 4.19 -1.82
C GLU A 279 9.88 5.39 -2.06
N LEU A 280 10.44 6.57 -2.34
CA LEU A 280 9.70 7.85 -2.42
C LEU A 280 8.63 7.87 -3.51
N ILE A 281 8.87 7.22 -4.66
CA ILE A 281 7.87 7.13 -5.73
C ILE A 281 6.66 6.34 -5.22
N ILE A 282 6.89 5.20 -4.56
CA ILE A 282 5.80 4.38 -3.98
C ILE A 282 5.02 5.18 -2.96
N PHE A 283 5.73 5.89 -2.07
CA PHE A 283 5.12 6.79 -1.10
C PHE A 283 4.18 7.78 -1.79
N SER A 284 4.67 8.53 -2.79
CA SER A 284 3.88 9.57 -3.47
C SER A 284 2.65 9.02 -4.19
N LEU A 285 2.76 7.84 -4.80
CA LEU A 285 1.66 7.17 -5.47
C LEU A 285 0.61 6.62 -4.49
N LEU A 286 1.06 6.05 -3.37
CA LEU A 286 0.18 5.57 -2.31
C LEU A 286 -0.55 6.74 -1.63
N PHE A 287 0.16 7.84 -1.36
CA PHE A 287 -0.43 9.07 -0.85
C PHE A 287 -1.51 9.59 -1.82
N GLY A 288 -1.20 9.69 -3.11
CA GLY A 288 -2.19 10.06 -4.13
C GLY A 288 -3.39 9.11 -4.21
N TRP A 289 -3.18 7.82 -3.95
CA TRP A 289 -4.29 6.86 -3.84
C TRP A 289 -5.17 7.14 -2.61
N THR A 290 -4.59 7.46 -1.44
CA THR A 290 -5.39 7.85 -0.26
C THR A 290 -6.20 9.12 -0.49
N CYS A 291 -5.61 10.16 -1.12
CA CYS A 291 -6.34 11.35 -1.56
C CYS A 291 -7.52 11.00 -2.48
N ARG A 292 -7.32 10.08 -3.43
CA ARG A 292 -8.36 9.67 -4.38
C ARG A 292 -9.48 8.87 -3.72
N ASP A 293 -9.17 7.92 -2.84
CA ASP A 293 -10.18 7.14 -2.14
C ASP A 293 -11.02 8.06 -1.23
N TRP A 294 -10.40 9.05 -0.56
CA TRP A 294 -11.09 10.07 0.21
C TRP A 294 -11.97 10.99 -0.67
N GLN A 295 -11.42 11.54 -1.76
CA GLN A 295 -12.18 12.35 -2.73
C GLN A 295 -13.40 11.59 -3.26
N THR A 296 -13.25 10.29 -3.51
CA THR A 296 -14.35 9.42 -3.94
C THR A 296 -15.44 9.32 -2.87
N ALA A 297 -15.08 9.15 -1.61
CA ALA A 297 -16.04 9.09 -0.51
C ALA A 297 -16.81 10.41 -0.39
N TYR A 298 -16.09 11.54 -0.34
CA TYR A 298 -16.69 12.88 -0.29
C TYR A 298 -17.64 13.14 -1.47
N SER A 299 -17.20 12.80 -2.69
CA SER A 299 -18.02 12.96 -3.90
C SER A 299 -19.30 12.13 -3.84
N LEU A 300 -19.22 10.89 -3.35
CA LEU A 300 -20.38 10.01 -3.24
C LEU A 300 -21.36 10.51 -2.17
N GLU A 301 -20.85 10.97 -1.04
CA GLU A 301 -21.64 11.55 0.05
C GLU A 301 -22.41 12.78 -0.43
N SER A 302 -21.72 13.78 -0.99
CA SER A 302 -22.35 14.99 -1.53
C SER A 302 -23.39 14.70 -2.61
N ASN A 303 -23.12 13.75 -3.52
CA ASN A 303 -24.09 13.39 -4.55
C ASN A 303 -25.30 12.63 -4.00
N LEU A 304 -25.14 11.87 -2.91
CA LEU A 304 -26.25 11.16 -2.26
C LEU A 304 -27.12 12.10 -1.42
N GLU A 305 -26.50 13.10 -0.76
CA GLU A 305 -27.22 14.13 -0.01
C GLU A 305 -28.01 15.10 -0.91
N ALA A 306 -27.56 15.30 -2.15
CA ALA A 306 -28.24 16.16 -3.11
C ALA A 306 -29.44 15.49 -3.81
N LEU A 307 -29.77 14.22 -3.49
CA LEU A 307 -30.96 13.54 -3.99
C LEU A 307 -32.19 13.98 -3.18
N PRO A 308 -33.34 14.25 -3.82
CA PRO A 308 -34.57 14.57 -3.10
C PRO A 308 -35.05 13.35 -2.29
N ASP A 309 -35.40 13.57 -1.02
CA ASP A 309 -35.87 12.51 -0.13
C ASP A 309 -37.22 11.92 -0.60
N ASP A 310 -38.03 12.69 -1.32
CA ASP A 310 -39.39 12.32 -1.72
C ASP A 310 -39.47 11.38 -2.94
N ASP A 311 -38.36 11.12 -3.64
CA ASP A 311 -38.36 10.28 -4.86
C ASP A 311 -37.99 8.81 -4.55
N GLU A 312 -38.98 8.04 -4.09
CA GLU A 312 -38.81 6.61 -3.76
C GLU A 312 -38.27 5.77 -4.92
N GLN A 313 -38.67 6.10 -6.16
CA GLN A 313 -38.23 5.39 -7.36
C GLN A 313 -36.74 5.60 -7.60
N LEU A 314 -36.25 6.83 -7.40
CA LEU A 314 -34.84 7.15 -7.52
C LEU A 314 -34.02 6.52 -6.39
N GLN A 315 -34.51 6.54 -5.15
CA GLN A 315 -33.84 5.91 -4.01
C GLN A 315 -33.68 4.39 -4.18
N SER A 316 -34.65 3.75 -4.81
CA SER A 316 -34.66 2.31 -5.10
C SER A 316 -33.81 1.93 -6.32
N SER A 317 -33.27 2.92 -7.04
CA SER A 317 -32.38 2.67 -8.19
C SER A 317 -31.16 1.86 -7.76
N GLY A 318 -30.85 0.80 -8.54
CA GLY A 318 -29.67 -0.04 -8.28
C GLY A 318 -28.36 0.75 -8.26
N GLN A 319 -28.29 1.90 -8.94
CA GLN A 319 -27.13 2.81 -8.90
C GLN A 319 -26.97 3.48 -7.54
N VAL A 320 -28.06 3.99 -6.95
CA VAL A 320 -28.07 4.62 -5.62
C VAL A 320 -27.71 3.58 -4.55
N ILE A 321 -28.28 2.37 -4.64
CA ILE A 321 -27.95 1.26 -3.73
C ILE A 321 -26.45 0.90 -3.82
N ALA A 322 -25.89 0.81 -5.04
CA ALA A 322 -24.47 0.54 -5.24
C ALA A 322 -23.58 1.68 -4.72
N ALA A 323 -23.97 2.94 -4.91
CA ALA A 323 -23.28 4.11 -4.39
C ALA A 323 -23.29 4.12 -2.85
N ARG A 324 -24.44 3.90 -2.20
CA ARG A 324 -24.56 3.79 -0.73
C ARG A 324 -23.69 2.67 -0.17
N ARG A 325 -23.68 1.49 -0.80
CA ARG A 325 -22.80 0.37 -0.39
C ARG A 325 -21.32 0.71 -0.53
N ARG A 326 -20.94 1.40 -1.62
CA ARG A 326 -19.56 1.84 -1.84
C ARG A 326 -19.14 2.89 -0.82
N LEU A 327 -20.00 3.85 -0.52
CA LEU A 327 -19.75 4.87 0.50
C LEU A 327 -19.60 4.23 1.88
N ALA A 328 -20.50 3.33 2.26
CA ALA A 328 -20.42 2.60 3.53
C ALA A 328 -19.11 1.80 3.65
N HIS A 329 -18.65 1.20 2.55
CA HIS A 329 -17.34 0.54 2.52
C HIS A 329 -16.19 1.53 2.74
N LEU A 330 -16.15 2.65 2.02
CA LEU A 330 -15.10 3.68 2.18
C LEU A 330 -15.11 4.27 3.60
N HIS A 331 -16.28 4.57 4.16
CA HIS A 331 -16.43 5.04 5.54
C HIS A 331 -15.96 4.02 6.55
N SER A 332 -16.19 2.72 6.29
CA SER A 332 -15.67 1.68 7.18
C SER A 332 -14.14 1.63 7.22
N GLU A 333 -13.47 2.04 6.13
CA GLU A 333 -12.00 2.10 6.09
C GLU A 333 -11.45 3.37 6.75
N ALA A 334 -12.21 4.48 6.69
CA ALA A 334 -11.89 5.78 7.29
C ALA A 334 -10.47 6.25 6.94
N ILE A 335 -10.03 6.01 5.70
CA ILE A 335 -8.69 6.37 5.23
C ILE A 335 -8.68 7.88 4.96
N PHE A 336 -7.77 8.60 5.61
CA PHE A 336 -7.58 10.03 5.42
C PHE A 336 -6.11 10.34 5.13
N PRO A 337 -5.78 11.08 4.06
CA PRO A 337 -4.40 11.48 3.81
C PRO A 337 -3.95 12.48 4.88
N ASP A 338 -2.83 12.16 5.53
CA ASP A 338 -2.31 12.92 6.65
C ASP A 338 -1.26 13.95 6.19
N SER A 339 -1.39 15.20 6.65
CA SER A 339 -0.48 16.29 6.30
C SER A 339 0.92 16.07 6.87
N GLN A 340 1.04 15.46 8.05
CA GLN A 340 2.33 15.13 8.65
C GLN A 340 3.11 14.11 7.82
N SER A 341 2.41 13.12 7.24
CA SER A 341 3.01 12.17 6.31
C SER A 341 3.56 12.86 5.06
N LEU A 342 2.82 13.83 4.49
CA LEU A 342 3.28 14.64 3.35
C LEU A 342 4.55 15.45 3.72
N GLU A 343 4.53 16.14 4.85
CA GLU A 343 5.67 16.93 5.34
C GLU A 343 6.94 16.08 5.55
N SER A 344 6.77 14.89 6.13
CA SER A 344 7.86 13.93 6.33
C SER A 344 8.52 13.55 4.99
N ALA A 345 7.71 13.31 3.95
CA ALA A 345 8.24 12.99 2.63
C ALA A 345 8.92 14.18 1.96
N LEU A 346 8.35 15.38 2.08
CA LEU A 346 8.92 16.61 1.52
C LEU A 346 10.27 16.94 2.17
N THR A 347 10.43 16.68 3.47
CA THR A 347 11.71 16.84 4.17
C THR A 347 12.79 15.96 3.55
N VAL A 348 12.49 14.69 3.27
CA VAL A 348 13.43 13.77 2.62
C VAL A 348 13.73 14.19 1.18
N ILE A 349 12.70 14.59 0.42
CA ILE A 349 12.86 15.08 -0.96
C ILE A 349 13.75 16.32 -0.99
N GLN A 350 13.50 17.31 -0.13
CA GLN A 350 14.32 18.52 -0.04
C GLN A 350 15.78 18.21 0.29
N ALA A 351 16.04 17.30 1.24
CA ALA A 351 17.40 16.91 1.60
C ALA A 351 18.15 16.29 0.41
N ILE A 352 17.50 15.43 -0.37
CA ILE A 352 18.08 14.83 -1.57
C ILE A 352 18.35 15.90 -2.65
N LEU A 353 17.37 16.77 -2.92
CA LEU A 353 17.50 17.80 -3.95
C LEU A 353 18.55 18.86 -3.59
N ALA A 354 18.70 19.20 -2.31
CA ALA A 354 19.72 20.12 -1.83
C ALA A 354 21.14 19.56 -1.99
N ARG A 355 21.33 18.25 -1.71
CA ARG A 355 22.62 17.57 -1.86
C ARG A 355 23.04 17.44 -3.32
N ASP A 356 22.11 17.07 -4.19
CA ASP A 356 22.41 16.69 -5.58
C ASP A 356 22.13 17.84 -6.59
N GLY A 357 21.83 19.04 -6.11
CA GLY A 357 21.48 20.20 -6.95
C GLY A 357 22.60 20.69 -7.86
N GLU A 358 23.85 20.59 -7.40
CA GLU A 358 25.05 21.09 -8.12
C GLU A 358 25.72 20.02 -8.99
N ALA A 359 25.31 18.76 -8.87
CA ALA A 359 25.93 17.67 -9.61
C ALA A 359 25.68 17.82 -11.13
N PRO A 360 26.73 17.73 -11.98
CA PRO A 360 26.61 17.92 -13.43
C PRO A 360 25.83 16.79 -14.12
N ARG A 361 25.71 15.63 -13.47
CA ARG A 361 24.93 14.49 -13.96
C ARG A 361 23.82 14.17 -12.96
N PRO A 362 22.59 13.86 -13.41
CA PRO A 362 21.51 13.50 -12.52
C PRO A 362 21.83 12.17 -11.83
N THR A 363 21.88 12.21 -10.49
CA THR A 363 21.94 11.01 -9.66
C THR A 363 20.61 10.27 -9.72
N HIS A 364 20.62 8.97 -9.41
CA HIS A 364 19.38 8.19 -9.32
C HIS A 364 18.43 8.77 -8.25
N ASP A 365 18.97 9.08 -7.07
CA ASP A 365 18.22 9.65 -5.94
C ASP A 365 17.52 10.96 -6.33
N ARG A 366 18.21 11.86 -7.04
CA ARG A 366 17.63 13.10 -7.55
C ARG A 366 16.46 12.84 -8.50
N LEU A 367 16.59 11.89 -9.43
CA LEU A 367 15.50 11.53 -10.34
C LEU A 367 14.30 10.93 -9.59
N VAL A 368 14.55 10.09 -8.57
CA VAL A 368 13.51 9.54 -7.69
C VAL A 368 12.79 10.65 -6.93
N ALA A 369 13.54 11.58 -6.33
CA ALA A 369 13.00 12.70 -5.57
C ALA A 369 12.18 13.66 -6.46
N LEU A 370 12.69 13.99 -7.66
CA LEU A 370 11.96 14.80 -8.64
C LEU A 370 10.67 14.12 -9.11
N GLN A 371 10.71 12.82 -9.41
CA GLN A 371 9.51 12.07 -9.82
C GLN A 371 8.48 11.99 -8.69
N ALA A 372 8.92 11.74 -7.45
CA ALA A 372 8.03 11.72 -6.29
C ALA A 372 7.40 13.10 -6.04
N LEU A 373 8.19 14.18 -6.12
CA LEU A 373 7.68 15.55 -6.06
C LEU A 373 6.69 15.81 -7.19
N GLY A 374 6.99 15.39 -8.42
CA GLY A 374 6.08 15.53 -9.56
C GLY A 374 4.74 14.84 -9.38
N ASN A 375 4.73 13.65 -8.75
CA ASN A 375 3.48 12.97 -8.40
C ASN A 375 2.65 13.78 -7.39
N LEU A 376 3.29 14.34 -6.36
CA LEU A 376 2.63 15.17 -5.34
C LEU A 376 2.12 16.51 -5.92
N VAL A 377 2.93 17.16 -6.75
CA VAL A 377 2.55 18.37 -7.50
C VAL A 377 1.38 18.08 -8.43
N GLY A 378 1.33 16.89 -9.05
CA GLY A 378 0.19 16.47 -9.86
C GLY A 378 -1.11 16.32 -9.08
N LEU A 379 -1.06 16.08 -7.76
CA LEU A 379 -2.25 16.14 -6.90
C LEU A 379 -2.68 17.59 -6.67
N LEU A 380 -1.72 18.50 -6.48
CA LEU A 380 -1.98 19.93 -6.30
C LEU A 380 -2.55 20.59 -7.57
N ASP A 381 -1.97 20.33 -8.75
CA ASP A 381 -2.45 20.85 -10.05
C ASP A 381 -3.89 20.40 -10.35
N ARG A 382 -4.30 19.25 -9.82
CA ARG A 382 -5.68 18.73 -9.90
C ARG A 382 -6.54 19.05 -8.68
N ARG A 383 -6.03 19.85 -7.74
CA ARG A 383 -6.71 20.23 -6.48
C ARG A 383 -7.24 19.02 -5.69
N GLN A 384 -6.45 17.96 -5.60
CA GLN A 384 -6.85 16.70 -4.93
C GLN A 384 -6.32 16.55 -3.49
N ILE A 385 -5.63 17.56 -2.96
CA ILE A 385 -5.11 17.55 -1.58
C ILE A 385 -6.22 18.08 -0.66
N PRO A 386 -6.66 17.32 0.35
CA PRO A 386 -7.89 17.65 1.09
C PRO A 386 -7.64 18.42 2.39
N PHE A 387 -6.51 19.12 2.48
CA PHE A 387 -6.12 19.88 3.66
C PHE A 387 -5.35 21.14 3.25
N PRO A 388 -5.42 22.22 4.06
CA PRO A 388 -4.88 23.52 3.67
C PRO A 388 -3.36 23.65 3.87
N GLU A 389 -2.74 22.79 4.70
CA GLU A 389 -1.33 22.87 5.08
C GLU A 389 -0.38 22.40 3.97
N ILE A 390 -0.36 23.12 2.84
CA ILE A 390 0.48 22.81 1.68
C ILE A 390 1.70 23.72 1.55
N GLY A 391 1.95 24.63 2.51
CA GLY A 391 3.06 25.58 2.46
C GLY A 391 4.43 24.92 2.27
N SER A 392 4.67 23.76 2.89
CA SER A 392 5.91 22.98 2.71
C SER A 392 6.06 22.45 1.29
N LEU A 393 4.96 22.01 0.64
CA LEU A 393 4.96 21.57 -0.76
C LEU A 393 5.29 22.74 -1.68
N LEU A 394 4.66 23.89 -1.48
CA LEU A 394 4.89 25.11 -2.27
C LEU A 394 6.35 25.59 -2.15
N SER A 395 6.90 25.59 -0.93
CA SER A 395 8.29 25.92 -0.68
C SER A 395 9.24 24.93 -1.37
N THR A 396 8.93 23.63 -1.32
CA THR A 396 9.72 22.58 -2.01
C THR A 396 9.74 22.78 -3.52
N MET A 397 8.58 23.08 -4.11
CA MET A 397 8.46 23.36 -5.55
C MET A 397 9.28 24.57 -5.97
N TYR A 398 9.25 25.64 -5.16
CA TYR A 398 10.01 26.86 -5.44
C TYR A 398 11.52 26.67 -5.31
N LYS A 399 11.95 25.96 -4.26
CA LYS A 399 13.37 25.66 -3.99
C LYS A 399 13.93 24.56 -4.89
N CYS A 400 13.11 23.95 -5.76
CA CYS A 400 13.57 22.93 -6.68
C CYS A 400 14.68 23.50 -7.56
N PRO A 401 15.85 22.84 -7.67
CA PRO A 401 16.96 23.35 -8.47
C PRO A 401 16.57 23.49 -9.94
N ARG A 402 17.16 24.47 -10.63
CA ARG A 402 16.97 24.74 -12.07
C ARG A 402 17.67 23.69 -12.90
N VAL A 403 16.99 22.55 -13.08
CA VAL A 403 17.54 21.38 -13.73
C VAL A 403 16.69 20.99 -14.94
N GLU A 404 17.36 20.51 -15.98
CA GLU A 404 16.73 20.06 -17.23
C GLU A 404 16.22 18.61 -17.14
N ASP A 405 16.19 18.03 -15.93
CA ASP A 405 15.70 16.68 -15.71
C ASP A 405 14.21 16.59 -15.99
N GLU A 406 13.82 15.53 -16.67
CA GLU A 406 12.43 15.26 -17.01
C GLU A 406 11.80 14.27 -16.03
N ILE A 407 10.53 14.50 -15.74
CA ILE A 407 9.68 13.63 -14.96
C ILE A 407 8.48 13.20 -15.79
N TRP A 408 7.91 12.05 -15.44
CA TRP A 408 6.64 11.61 -15.97
C TRP A 408 5.51 12.28 -15.19
N ILE A 409 4.49 12.75 -15.91
CA ILE A 409 3.23 13.23 -15.33
C ILE A 409 2.05 12.57 -16.04
N VAL A 410 0.89 12.55 -15.40
CA VAL A 410 -0.36 12.20 -16.07
C VAL A 410 -0.91 13.49 -16.71
N GLY A 411 -0.74 13.59 -18.03
CA GLY A 411 -1.17 14.71 -18.86
C GLY A 411 -2.67 14.75 -19.10
N VAL A 412 -3.08 15.63 -20.02
CA VAL A 412 -4.49 15.78 -20.41
C VAL A 412 -5.00 14.48 -21.03
N GLY A 413 -6.21 14.07 -20.65
CA GLY A 413 -6.79 12.79 -21.11
C GLY A 413 -6.25 11.56 -20.39
N GLY A 414 -5.39 11.71 -19.38
CA GLY A 414 -4.86 10.60 -18.61
C GLY A 414 -3.65 9.91 -19.25
N CYS A 415 -3.13 10.43 -20.35
CA CYS A 415 -1.96 9.89 -21.02
C CYS A 415 -0.67 10.29 -20.28
N PRO A 416 0.31 9.38 -20.15
CA PRO A 416 1.61 9.71 -19.57
C PRO A 416 2.38 10.65 -20.49
N GLU A 417 2.96 11.70 -19.93
CA GLU A 417 3.75 12.72 -20.65
C GLU A 417 5.07 12.98 -19.90
N ARG A 418 6.15 13.24 -20.63
CA ARG A 418 7.44 13.66 -20.05
C ARG A 418 7.57 15.17 -20.13
N ILE A 419 7.84 15.81 -19.00
CA ILE A 419 8.04 17.25 -18.93
C ILE A 419 9.24 17.56 -18.02
N LYS A 420 9.99 18.60 -18.36
CA LYS A 420 11.04 19.17 -17.49
C LYS A 420 10.46 19.51 -16.11
N ALA A 421 11.04 18.96 -15.05
CA ALA A 421 10.51 19.03 -13.70
C ALA A 421 10.34 20.46 -13.21
N HIS A 422 11.40 21.27 -13.31
CA HIS A 422 11.39 22.67 -12.88
C HIS A 422 10.29 23.48 -13.60
N THR A 423 10.19 23.35 -14.93
CA THR A 423 9.16 24.03 -15.73
C THR A 423 7.75 23.60 -15.32
N TYR A 424 7.54 22.31 -15.07
CA TYR A 424 6.25 21.82 -14.60
C TYR A 424 5.87 22.41 -13.24
N PHE A 425 6.79 22.39 -12.27
CA PHE A 425 6.52 22.87 -10.91
C PHE A 425 6.20 24.36 -10.90
N HIS A 426 7.00 25.18 -11.58
CA HIS A 426 6.74 26.62 -11.68
C HIS A 426 5.45 26.94 -12.42
N ARG A 427 5.10 26.19 -13.47
CA ARG A 427 3.81 26.33 -14.15
C ARG A 427 2.65 26.09 -13.19
N VAL A 428 2.72 25.06 -12.33
CA VAL A 428 1.68 24.77 -11.34
C VAL A 428 1.60 25.87 -10.27
N LEU A 429 2.74 26.38 -9.78
CA LEU A 429 2.76 27.53 -8.86
C LEU A 429 2.12 28.77 -9.49
N SER A 430 2.48 29.10 -10.73
CA SER A 430 1.88 30.22 -11.46
C SER A 430 0.38 30.03 -11.61
N LYS A 431 -0.11 28.85 -12.02
CA LYS A 431 -1.56 28.59 -12.08
C LYS A 431 -2.24 28.80 -10.73
N LEU A 432 -1.65 28.31 -9.65
CA LEU A 432 -2.20 28.45 -8.30
C LEU A 432 -2.28 29.92 -7.87
N ILE A 433 -1.29 30.75 -8.20
CA ILE A 433 -1.31 32.20 -7.94
C ILE A 433 -2.45 32.90 -8.69
N HIS A 434 -2.75 32.49 -9.93
CA HIS A 434 -3.82 33.09 -10.73
C HIS A 434 -5.21 32.54 -10.40
N SER A 435 -5.28 31.37 -9.75
CA SER A 435 -6.52 30.71 -9.37
C SER A 435 -6.36 30.14 -7.96
N LEU A 436 -6.42 31.03 -6.98
CA LEU A 436 -6.41 30.66 -5.58
C LEU A 436 -7.74 29.98 -5.21
N PRO A 437 -7.71 28.96 -4.33
CA PRO A 437 -8.93 28.45 -3.73
C PRO A 437 -9.51 29.54 -2.83
N SER A 438 -10.56 30.23 -3.30
CA SER A 438 -11.22 31.31 -2.57
C SER A 438 -12.46 30.85 -1.82
N GLU A 439 -13.11 29.81 -2.31
CA GLU A 439 -14.36 29.31 -1.73
C GLU A 439 -14.07 28.15 -0.78
N PRO A 440 -14.70 28.12 0.41
CA PRO A 440 -14.72 26.91 1.21
C PRO A 440 -15.34 25.78 0.37
N LEU A 441 -14.89 24.54 0.58
CA LEU A 441 -15.39 23.40 -0.16
C LEU A 441 -16.92 23.43 -0.17
N PRO A 442 -17.57 23.44 -1.36
CA PRO A 442 -19.00 23.60 -1.44
C PRO A 442 -19.66 22.44 -0.67
N ILE A 443 -20.28 22.79 0.46
CA ILE A 443 -20.97 21.82 1.32
C ILE A 443 -22.20 21.28 0.59
N ARG A 444 -22.75 22.01 -0.39
CA ARG A 444 -23.97 21.63 -1.12
C ARG A 444 -23.94 22.11 -2.56
N HIS A 445 -24.15 21.18 -3.50
CA HIS A 445 -24.47 21.54 -4.89
C HIS A 445 -25.97 21.38 -5.14
N PRO A 446 -26.63 22.40 -5.71
CA PRO A 446 -28.02 22.29 -6.10
C PRO A 446 -28.14 21.33 -7.30
N SER A 447 -28.90 20.24 -7.11
CA SER A 447 -29.29 19.23 -8.11
C SER A 447 -28.17 18.28 -8.61
N ALA A 448 -27.90 17.21 -7.87
CA ALA A 448 -27.18 16.08 -8.42
C ALA A 448 -28.12 15.25 -9.31
N THR A 449 -27.83 15.18 -10.61
CA THR A 449 -28.53 14.23 -11.48
C THR A 449 -28.01 12.80 -11.23
N PRO A 450 -28.80 11.75 -11.45
CA PRO A 450 -28.33 10.35 -11.34
C PRO A 450 -27.14 10.05 -12.26
N ARG A 451 -27.04 10.80 -13.37
CA ARG A 451 -25.88 10.76 -14.28
C ARG A 451 -24.60 11.31 -13.63
N ALA A 452 -24.69 12.26 -12.71
CA ALA A 452 -23.55 12.78 -11.96
C ALA A 452 -22.95 11.71 -11.02
N LEU A 453 -23.79 10.88 -10.39
CA LEU A 453 -23.35 9.69 -9.62
C LEU A 453 -22.55 8.71 -10.48
N ALA A 454 -22.98 8.50 -11.73
CA ALA A 454 -22.27 7.63 -12.67
C ALA A 454 -20.95 8.23 -13.19
N MET A 455 -20.88 9.55 -13.33
CA MET A 455 -19.72 10.24 -13.91
C MET A 455 -18.56 10.45 -12.94
N ASN A 456 -18.72 10.22 -11.63
CA ASN A 456 -17.68 10.48 -10.61
C ASN A 456 -17.00 11.83 -10.89
N ARG A 457 -17.79 12.91 -10.98
CA ARG A 457 -17.22 14.25 -11.17
C ARG A 457 -16.17 14.47 -10.09
N ARG A 458 -14.96 14.81 -10.50
CA ARG A 458 -13.87 15.14 -9.57
C ARG A 458 -14.14 16.57 -9.11
N TYR A 459 -14.51 16.72 -7.85
CA TYR A 459 -14.61 18.02 -7.22
C TYR A 459 -13.21 18.55 -6.91
N ASP A 460 -13.03 19.85 -7.01
CA ASP A 460 -11.87 20.52 -6.44
C ASP A 460 -11.93 20.30 -4.92
N MET A 461 -10.94 19.61 -4.37
CA MET A 461 -10.87 19.25 -2.95
C MET A 461 -9.90 20.13 -2.17
N LEU A 462 -9.17 21.03 -2.85
CA LEU A 462 -8.22 21.91 -2.20
C LEU A 462 -8.96 23.00 -1.42
N PRO A 463 -8.94 22.99 -0.07
CA PRO A 463 -9.54 24.06 0.70
C PRO A 463 -8.76 25.37 0.53
N PRO A 464 -9.31 26.52 0.99
CA PRO A 464 -8.55 27.74 1.12
C PRO A 464 -7.22 27.50 1.86
N LEU A 465 -6.14 28.13 1.38
CA LEU A 465 -4.80 27.87 1.92
C LEU A 465 -4.68 28.39 3.35
N ASP A 466 -3.79 27.77 4.12
CA ASP A 466 -3.40 28.33 5.41
C ASP A 466 -2.51 29.57 5.25
N LEU A 467 -2.26 30.29 6.35
CA LEU A 467 -1.40 31.48 6.34
C LEU A 467 0.01 31.14 5.83
N SER A 468 0.52 29.95 6.15
CA SER A 468 1.83 29.46 5.67
C SER A 468 1.85 29.34 4.15
N GLY A 469 0.81 28.73 3.56
CA GLY A 469 0.64 28.60 2.12
C GLY A 469 0.53 29.95 1.41
N TYR A 470 -0.26 30.89 1.94
CA TYR A 470 -0.34 32.25 1.39
C TYR A 470 1.00 32.98 1.47
N ASN A 471 1.71 32.90 2.61
CA ASN A 471 3.04 33.52 2.76
C ASN A 471 4.06 32.91 1.80
N ALA A 472 4.02 31.60 1.57
CA ALA A 472 4.87 30.94 0.58
C ALA A 472 4.60 31.44 -0.85
N LEU A 473 3.33 31.60 -1.24
CA LEU A 473 2.96 32.18 -2.54
C LEU A 473 3.30 33.66 -2.66
N PHE A 474 3.20 34.41 -1.57
CA PHE A 474 3.58 35.82 -1.54
C PHE A 474 5.09 35.96 -1.73
N ALA A 475 5.90 35.24 -0.96
CA ALA A 475 7.36 35.22 -1.10
C ALA A 475 7.79 34.86 -2.53
N LEU A 476 7.08 33.94 -3.17
CA LEU A 476 7.25 33.55 -4.57
C LEU A 476 7.02 34.69 -5.56
N ARG A 477 6.00 35.52 -5.33
CA ARG A 477 5.63 36.64 -6.23
C ARG A 477 6.59 37.82 -6.11
N PHE A 478 7.15 38.05 -4.93
CA PHE A 478 8.05 39.18 -4.64
C PHE A 478 9.52 38.81 -4.65
N ALA A 479 9.87 37.53 -4.79
CA ALA A 479 11.24 37.14 -5.02
C ALA A 479 11.76 37.81 -6.30
N PRO A 480 12.91 38.51 -6.25
CA PRO A 480 13.49 39.10 -7.44
C PRO A 480 13.65 38.01 -8.50
N PRO A 481 13.41 38.33 -9.80
CA PRO A 481 13.69 37.37 -10.85
C PRO A 481 15.14 36.93 -10.66
N ILE A 482 15.35 35.63 -10.44
CA ILE A 482 16.69 35.07 -10.31
C ILE A 482 17.32 35.26 -11.69
N VAL A 483 18.01 36.40 -11.85
CA VAL A 483 18.82 36.71 -13.00
C VAL A 483 19.80 35.54 -13.08
N PRO A 484 19.76 34.73 -14.16
CA PRO A 484 20.77 33.70 -14.31
C PRO A 484 22.09 34.45 -14.20
N CYS A 485 22.87 34.17 -13.15
CA CYS A 485 24.23 34.68 -13.07
C CYS A 485 24.84 34.26 -14.38
N ALA A 486 25.05 35.23 -15.28
CA ALA A 486 25.59 34.97 -16.59
C ALA A 486 26.81 34.11 -16.30
N ARG A 487 26.81 32.87 -16.82
CA ARG A 487 28.01 32.04 -16.74
C ARG A 487 29.06 32.96 -17.32
N GLY A 488 29.94 33.44 -16.46
CA GLY A 488 31.09 34.18 -16.90
C GLY A 488 31.81 33.18 -17.76
N ASP A 489 31.61 33.29 -19.08
CA ASP A 489 32.53 32.73 -20.04
C ASP A 489 33.85 33.40 -19.66
N GLY A 490 34.60 32.68 -18.84
CA GLY A 490 35.86 33.09 -18.27
C GLY A 490 36.94 33.13 -19.33
N SER A 491 36.67 33.73 -20.49
CA SER A 491 37.67 34.37 -21.30
C SER A 491 38.10 35.66 -20.58
N PHE A 492 38.73 35.50 -19.42
CA PHE A 492 39.71 36.49 -19.00
C PHE A 492 40.87 36.38 -19.99
N PRO A 493 41.18 37.42 -20.78
CA PRO A 493 42.41 37.45 -21.53
C PRO A 493 43.54 37.59 -20.51
N TYR A 494 44.14 36.47 -20.11
CA TYR A 494 45.49 36.52 -19.56
C TYR A 494 46.38 37.03 -20.69
N GLY A 495 46.88 38.25 -20.53
CA GLY A 495 47.85 38.84 -21.44
C GLY A 495 49.04 37.91 -21.59
N GLN A 496 49.29 37.46 -22.82
CA GLN A 496 50.63 37.06 -23.23
C GLN A 496 51.43 38.35 -23.37
N GLU A 497 52.13 38.75 -22.31
CA GLU A 497 53.33 39.57 -22.45
C GLU A 497 54.41 38.70 -23.12
N THR A 498 54.58 38.92 -24.42
CA THR A 498 55.72 38.45 -25.20
C THR A 498 56.97 39.23 -24.81
N LEU A 499 57.66 38.79 -23.76
CA LEU A 499 59.07 39.13 -23.56
C LEU A 499 59.92 38.23 -24.44
N GLY A 500 60.26 38.75 -25.61
CA GLY A 500 61.27 38.18 -26.49
C GLY A 500 62.66 38.32 -25.89
N THR A 501 63.23 37.21 -25.45
CA THR A 501 64.69 37.05 -25.29
C THR A 501 65.19 36.11 -26.37
N SER A 502 65.81 36.72 -27.38
CA SER A 502 66.68 36.07 -28.35
C SER A 502 67.90 35.49 -27.62
N PHE A 503 68.04 34.17 -27.64
CA PHE A 503 69.30 33.50 -27.31
C PHE A 503 69.73 32.64 -28.50
N THR A 504 70.68 33.16 -29.25
CA THR A 504 71.45 32.45 -30.28
C THR A 504 72.40 31.46 -29.60
N GLY A 505 72.29 30.18 -29.95
CA GLY A 505 73.18 29.13 -29.47
C GLY A 505 73.41 28.08 -30.56
N HIS A 506 74.35 28.39 -31.44
CA HIS A 506 74.96 27.53 -32.43
C HIS A 506 75.67 26.34 -31.75
N ARG A 507 75.47 25.11 -32.24
CA ARG A 507 76.52 24.05 -32.29
C ARG A 507 76.06 22.82 -33.08
N ASP A 508 76.88 22.52 -34.10
CA ASP A 508 77.33 21.22 -34.66
C ASP A 508 76.20 20.18 -34.97
N ASP A 509 75.93 19.82 -36.22
CA ASP A 509 76.75 19.08 -37.20
C ASP A 509 76.19 19.22 -38.63
#